data_AF-A0A355DP37-F1
#
_entry.id   AF-A0A355DP37-F1
#
_cell.length_a   1.000
_cell.length_b   1.000
_cell.length_c   1.000
_cell.angle_alpha   90.00
_cell.angle_beta   90.00
_cell.angle_gamma   90.00
#
_symmetry.space_group_name_H-M   'P 1'
#
loop_
_entity.id
_entity.type
_entity.pdbx_description
1 polymer ?
#
loop_
_entity_poly.entity_id
_entity_poly.type
_entity_poly.pdbx_seq_one_letter_code
_entity_poly.pdbx_strand_id
1 'polypeptide(L)'
;MIRSKQQKNHSPSTESGFTIIESLMAMLVATILMIAIAPVLALSVATRVQAKRVEVASLAAKSYLDGVRSGTIDAPPIRETLLKDIAAPSGSSLNCNNQEYCNTNLYCIDGDGDNRCTHTSLKDMVVQAAGYHPDVTEADNKKQAEKGYLLGIRVYRADAFTSDTQEFLKGIDSEGTAASFAGGTGLNKKVPPLVKMTTEIAAEGEEPTSFTDLCQRIAGDDAAAKDRCNQ
;
A
#
# COMPACT_ATOMS: atom_id res chain seq x y z
N MET A 1 4.36 95.34 -5.76
CA MET A 1 4.03 94.92 -7.14
C MET A 1 4.32 93.42 -7.25
N ILE A 2 3.29 92.60 -7.35
CA ILE A 2 3.35 91.14 -7.18
C ILE A 2 3.78 90.50 -8.52
N ARG A 3 4.90 89.75 -8.53
CA ARG A 3 5.39 88.99 -9.69
C ARG A 3 4.71 87.62 -9.70
N SER A 4 3.84 87.40 -10.68
CA SER A 4 3.20 86.10 -10.93
C SER A 4 4.25 85.04 -11.32
N LYS A 5 4.18 83.86 -10.66
CA LYS A 5 5.00 82.69 -10.98
C LYS A 5 4.50 82.05 -12.29
N GLN A 6 5.40 81.84 -13.26
CA GLN A 6 5.14 80.95 -14.39
C GLN A 6 5.00 79.51 -13.87
N GLN A 7 3.79 78.96 -13.94
CA GLN A 7 3.58 77.51 -13.92
C GLN A 7 4.18 76.93 -15.22
N LYS A 8 5.13 76.01 -15.08
CA LYS A 8 5.60 75.17 -16.19
C LYS A 8 4.42 74.31 -16.65
N ASN A 9 4.04 74.45 -17.90
CA ASN A 9 3.11 73.55 -18.58
C ASN A 9 3.70 72.12 -18.56
N HIS A 10 3.04 71.21 -17.84
CA HIS A 10 3.27 69.78 -18.03
C HIS A 10 2.72 69.38 -19.41
N SER A 11 3.57 68.81 -20.25
CA SER A 11 3.14 68.06 -21.42
C SER A 11 2.16 66.96 -20.97
N PRO A 12 1.02 66.74 -21.66
CA PRO A 12 0.17 65.60 -21.37
C PRO A 12 0.95 64.34 -21.79
N SER A 13 1.39 63.56 -20.81
CA SER A 13 1.88 62.22 -21.03
C SER A 13 0.72 61.37 -21.57
N THR A 14 0.86 60.84 -22.77
CA THR A 14 -0.01 59.78 -23.32
C THR A 14 0.31 58.44 -22.64
N GLU A 15 0.49 58.44 -21.32
CA GLU A 15 0.49 57.22 -20.53
C GLU A 15 -0.98 56.86 -20.32
N SER A 16 -1.46 55.90 -21.11
CA SER A 16 -2.64 55.11 -20.75
C SER A 16 -2.25 54.29 -19.50
N GLY A 17 -2.17 54.97 -18.36
CA GLY A 17 -1.82 54.38 -17.08
C GLY A 17 -2.90 53.37 -16.70
N PHE A 18 -2.47 52.17 -16.31
CA PHE A 18 -3.35 51.15 -15.74
C PHE A 18 -4.26 51.79 -14.69
N THR A 19 -5.56 51.80 -14.94
CA THR A 19 -6.49 52.34 -13.96
C THR A 19 -6.56 51.40 -12.77
N ILE A 20 -6.73 51.96 -11.56
CA ILE A 20 -6.88 51.16 -10.33
C ILE A 20 -8.01 50.12 -10.50
N ILE A 21 -9.07 50.47 -11.24
CA ILE A 21 -10.21 49.59 -11.55
C ILE A 21 -9.78 48.40 -12.42
N GLU A 22 -8.97 48.62 -13.46
CA GLU A 22 -8.46 47.57 -14.34
C GLU A 22 -7.53 46.61 -13.57
N SER A 23 -6.65 47.16 -12.73
CA SER A 23 -5.81 46.34 -11.84
C SER A 23 -6.64 45.55 -10.83
N LEU A 24 -7.74 46.11 -10.31
CA LEU A 24 -8.62 45.43 -9.36
C LEU A 24 -9.40 44.30 -10.04
N MET A 25 -9.90 44.53 -11.25
CA MET A 25 -10.61 43.52 -12.04
C MET A 25 -9.66 42.38 -12.45
N ALA A 26 -8.42 42.69 -12.83
CA ALA A 26 -7.40 41.70 -13.14
C ALA A 26 -7.07 40.81 -11.92
N MET A 27 -6.92 41.40 -10.72
CA MET A 27 -6.72 40.64 -9.48
C MET A 27 -7.94 39.77 -9.13
N LEU A 28 -9.17 40.27 -9.31
CA LEU A 28 -10.39 39.46 -9.11
C LEU A 28 -10.45 38.26 -10.06
N VAL A 29 -10.19 38.45 -11.35
CA VAL A 29 -10.20 37.34 -12.31
C VAL A 29 -9.09 36.34 -12.00
N ALA A 30 -7.89 36.81 -11.68
CA ALA A 30 -6.76 35.94 -11.32
C ALA A 30 -7.04 35.11 -10.06
N THR A 31 -7.63 35.70 -9.02
CA THR A 31 -7.97 34.98 -7.78
C THR A 31 -9.06 33.95 -7.99
N ILE A 32 -10.12 34.26 -8.74
CA ILE A 32 -11.19 33.30 -9.08
C ILE A 32 -10.59 32.12 -9.87
N LEU A 33 -9.71 32.40 -10.84
CA LEU A 33 -9.05 31.37 -11.65
C LEU A 33 -8.13 30.48 -10.80
N MET A 34 -7.37 31.04 -9.87
CA MET A 34 -6.55 30.25 -8.93
C MET A 34 -7.40 29.38 -8.01
N ILE A 35 -8.50 29.91 -7.45
CA ILE A 35 -9.41 29.16 -6.58
C ILE A 35 -10.06 28.00 -7.36
N ALA A 36 -10.39 28.21 -8.65
CA ALA A 36 -10.99 27.17 -9.49
C ALA A 36 -10.03 26.01 -9.80
N ILE A 37 -8.73 26.27 -9.98
CA ILE A 37 -7.74 25.26 -10.39
C ILE A 37 -7.11 24.55 -9.18
N ALA A 38 -7.01 25.20 -8.03
CA ALA A 38 -6.34 24.65 -6.84
C ALA A 38 -6.85 23.27 -6.38
N PRO A 39 -8.18 22.99 -6.33
CA PRO A 39 -8.68 21.68 -5.92
C PRO A 39 -8.22 20.54 -6.85
N VAL A 40 -8.14 20.81 -8.15
CA VAL A 40 -7.72 19.81 -9.16
C VAL A 40 -6.24 19.49 -9.00
N LEU A 41 -5.40 20.49 -8.76
CA LEU A 41 -3.98 20.30 -8.49
C LEU A 41 -3.75 19.51 -7.21
N ALA A 42 -4.48 19.82 -6.14
CA ALA A 42 -4.39 19.09 -4.88
C ALA A 42 -4.79 17.61 -5.04
N LEU A 43 -5.88 17.34 -5.76
CA LEU A 43 -6.33 15.98 -6.06
C LEU A 43 -5.31 15.22 -6.94
N SER A 44 -4.70 15.89 -7.91
CA SER A 44 -3.66 15.32 -8.77
C SER A 44 -2.40 14.91 -7.98
N VAL A 45 -1.95 15.75 -7.04
CA VAL A 45 -0.80 15.41 -6.19
C VAL A 45 -1.16 14.27 -5.23
N ALA A 46 -2.36 14.31 -4.63
CA ALA A 46 -2.81 13.28 -3.70
C ALA A 46 -2.87 11.89 -4.36
N THR A 47 -3.40 11.81 -5.57
CA THR A 47 -3.47 10.54 -6.33
C THR A 47 -2.08 10.02 -6.70
N ARG A 48 -1.15 10.90 -7.09
CA ARG A 48 0.25 10.51 -7.37
C ARG A 48 0.97 9.97 -6.13
N VAL A 49 0.80 10.60 -4.98
CA VAL A 49 1.39 10.13 -3.71
C VAL A 49 0.82 8.76 -3.33
N GLN A 50 -0.49 8.57 -3.49
CA GLN A 50 -1.14 7.29 -3.22
C GLN A 50 -0.66 6.19 -4.17
N ALA A 51 -0.58 6.48 -5.47
CA ALA A 51 -0.03 5.56 -6.45
C ALA A 51 1.40 5.13 -6.09
N LYS A 52 2.25 6.09 -5.66
CA LYS A 52 3.61 5.76 -5.24
C LYS A 52 3.65 4.85 -4.01
N ARG A 53 2.73 5.02 -3.05
CA ARG A 53 2.64 4.15 -1.88
C ARG A 53 2.27 2.72 -2.26
N VAL A 54 1.31 2.55 -3.16
CA VAL A 54 0.90 1.23 -3.67
C VAL A 54 2.03 0.60 -4.49
N GLU A 55 2.77 1.38 -5.27
CA GLU A 55 3.95 0.91 -6.01
C GLU A 55 5.02 0.35 -5.07
N VAL A 56 5.40 1.11 -4.02
CA VAL A 56 6.38 0.65 -3.03
C VAL A 56 5.89 -0.61 -2.30
N ALA A 57 4.62 -0.66 -1.91
CA ALA A 57 4.04 -1.85 -1.30
C ALA A 57 4.02 -3.07 -2.25
N SER A 58 3.81 -2.84 -3.54
CA SER A 58 3.84 -3.91 -4.55
C SER A 58 5.25 -4.45 -4.77
N LEU A 59 6.26 -3.56 -4.78
CA LEU A 59 7.66 -3.94 -4.82
C LEU A 59 8.05 -4.75 -3.57
N ALA A 60 7.60 -4.32 -2.39
CA ALA A 60 7.80 -5.04 -1.13
C ALA A 60 7.17 -6.44 -1.15
N ALA A 61 5.94 -6.57 -1.67
CA ALA A 61 5.29 -7.86 -1.83
C ALA A 61 6.07 -8.80 -2.77
N LYS A 62 6.57 -8.26 -3.89
CA LYS A 62 7.35 -9.01 -4.87
C LYS A 62 8.71 -9.43 -4.32
N SER A 63 9.43 -8.54 -3.64
CA SER A 63 10.73 -8.89 -3.04
C SER A 63 10.58 -9.96 -1.97
N TYR A 64 9.51 -9.91 -1.18
CA TYR A 64 9.19 -11.00 -0.23
C TYR A 64 8.91 -12.31 -0.97
N LEU A 65 8.06 -12.28 -2.00
CA LEU A 65 7.74 -13.45 -2.82
C LEU A 65 9.00 -14.09 -3.44
N ASP A 66 9.86 -13.27 -4.03
CA ASP A 66 11.11 -13.74 -4.66
C ASP A 66 12.08 -14.28 -3.60
N GLY A 67 12.12 -13.67 -2.41
CA GLY A 67 12.87 -14.18 -1.26
C GLY A 67 12.39 -15.55 -0.79
N VAL A 68 11.07 -15.75 -0.71
CA VAL A 68 10.47 -17.04 -0.35
C VAL A 68 10.72 -18.09 -1.44
N ARG A 69 10.56 -17.73 -2.72
CA ARG A 69 10.83 -18.64 -3.86
C ARG A 69 12.29 -19.07 -3.96
N SER A 70 13.22 -18.16 -3.68
CA SER A 70 14.66 -18.46 -3.69
C SER A 70 15.15 -19.19 -2.44
N GLY A 71 14.29 -19.36 -1.42
CA GLY A 71 14.68 -19.91 -0.12
C GLY A 71 15.55 -18.96 0.73
N THR A 72 15.75 -17.71 0.30
CA THR A 72 16.45 -16.68 1.09
C THR A 72 15.62 -16.27 2.32
N ILE A 73 14.29 -16.27 2.17
CA ILE A 73 13.34 -16.06 3.25
C ILE A 73 12.66 -17.40 3.53
N ASP A 74 12.65 -17.83 4.79
CA ASP A 74 11.93 -19.02 5.20
C ASP A 74 10.42 -18.88 4.88
N ALA A 75 9.82 -19.97 4.40
CA ALA A 75 8.39 -20.02 4.09
C ALA A 75 7.55 -19.58 5.31
N PRO A 76 6.47 -18.79 5.10
CA PRO A 76 5.57 -18.43 6.19
C PRO A 76 4.86 -19.69 6.73
N PRO A 77 4.19 -19.61 7.89
CA PRO A 77 3.44 -20.75 8.40
C PRO A 77 2.39 -21.24 7.40
N ILE A 78 2.46 -22.52 7.05
CA ILE A 78 1.52 -23.21 6.17
C ILE A 78 0.46 -23.88 7.03
N ARG A 79 -0.82 -23.68 6.69
CA ARG A 79 -1.98 -24.15 7.46
C ARG A 79 -3.07 -24.68 6.53
N GLU A 80 -3.96 -25.49 7.08
CA GLU A 80 -5.22 -25.89 6.41
C GLU A 80 -6.28 -24.80 6.46
N THR A 81 -6.04 -23.70 7.19
CA THR A 81 -6.93 -22.54 7.20
C THR A 81 -6.85 -21.82 5.86
N LEU A 82 -7.99 -21.64 5.18
CA LEU A 82 -8.04 -20.88 3.94
C LEU A 82 -7.47 -19.47 4.11
N LEU A 83 -6.81 -18.96 3.07
CA LEU A 83 -6.17 -17.64 3.07
C LEU A 83 -7.14 -16.49 3.39
N LYS A 84 -8.43 -16.65 3.04
CA LYS A 84 -9.51 -15.69 3.36
C LYS A 84 -9.82 -15.61 4.86
N ASP A 85 -9.56 -16.69 5.61
CA ASP A 85 -9.89 -16.80 7.03
C ASP A 85 -8.68 -16.50 7.94
N ILE A 86 -7.51 -16.26 7.35
CA ILE A 86 -6.33 -15.81 8.06
C ILE A 86 -6.61 -14.46 8.74
N ALA A 87 -6.46 -14.45 10.06
CA ALA A 87 -6.65 -13.26 10.88
C ALA A 87 -5.71 -12.14 10.43
N ALA A 88 -6.20 -10.90 10.50
CA ALA A 88 -5.35 -9.74 10.31
C ALA A 88 -4.35 -9.61 11.49
N PRO A 89 -3.26 -8.87 11.31
CA PRO A 89 -2.32 -8.60 12.39
C PRO A 89 -3.01 -7.85 13.54
N SER A 90 -2.55 -8.06 14.77
CA SER A 90 -2.83 -7.14 15.88
C SER A 90 -1.86 -5.96 15.83
N GLY A 91 -2.29 -4.77 16.23
CA GLY A 91 -1.49 -3.53 16.21
C GLY A 91 -0.33 -3.45 17.20
N SER A 92 0.35 -4.57 17.48
CA SER A 92 1.52 -4.60 18.35
C SER A 92 2.67 -3.78 17.77
N SER A 93 3.43 -3.12 18.64
CA SER A 93 4.65 -2.40 18.26
C SER A 93 5.59 -3.34 17.49
N LEU A 94 6.02 -2.89 16.30
CA LEU A 94 7.05 -3.57 15.52
C LEU A 94 8.38 -3.52 16.31
N ASN A 95 8.98 -4.68 16.55
CA ASN A 95 10.21 -4.86 17.33
C ASN A 95 11.29 -5.62 16.54
N CYS A 96 11.21 -5.60 15.22
CA CYS A 96 12.05 -6.34 14.29
C CYS A 96 13.02 -5.41 13.54
N ASN A 97 14.20 -5.94 13.19
CA ASN A 97 15.12 -5.25 12.29
C ASN A 97 14.74 -5.50 10.83
N ASN A 98 15.44 -4.85 9.90
CA ASN A 98 15.27 -5.06 8.47
C ASN A 98 15.40 -6.54 8.08
N GLN A 99 14.53 -7.00 7.18
CA GLN A 99 14.54 -8.35 6.61
C GLN A 99 14.34 -9.49 7.64
N GLU A 100 13.75 -9.18 8.79
CA GLU A 100 13.43 -10.15 9.83
C GLU A 100 11.92 -10.27 10.06
N TYR A 101 11.51 -11.43 10.59
CA TYR A 101 10.13 -11.64 11.04
C TYR A 101 9.90 -10.98 12.41
N CYS A 102 8.93 -10.07 12.48
CA CYS A 102 8.35 -9.50 13.69
C CYS A 102 7.28 -10.45 14.23
N ASN A 103 7.39 -10.83 15.50
CA ASN A 103 6.36 -11.60 16.23
C ASN A 103 5.77 -12.77 15.40
N THR A 104 6.65 -13.52 14.73
CA THR A 104 6.44 -14.76 13.93
C THR A 104 5.84 -14.66 12.51
N ASN A 105 4.91 -13.75 12.19
CA ASN A 105 4.17 -13.79 10.89
C ASN A 105 4.19 -12.48 10.08
N LEU A 106 4.89 -11.46 10.59
CA LEU A 106 5.05 -10.17 9.94
C LEU A 106 6.50 -10.04 9.50
N TYR A 107 6.78 -9.73 8.25
CA TYR A 107 8.12 -9.58 7.73
C TYR A 107 8.41 -8.11 7.43
N CYS A 108 9.54 -7.61 7.92
CA CYS A 108 9.94 -6.22 7.77
C CYS A 108 10.66 -5.98 6.44
N ILE A 109 10.25 -4.93 5.72
CA ILE A 109 10.95 -4.39 4.56
C ILE A 109 11.26 -2.92 4.83
N ASP A 110 12.53 -2.64 5.07
CA ASP A 110 13.06 -1.28 5.23
C ASP A 110 13.01 -0.53 3.89
N GLY A 111 12.32 0.61 3.89
CA GLY A 111 12.17 1.47 2.72
C GLY A 111 12.99 2.75 2.76
N ASP A 112 13.66 3.05 3.88
CA ASP A 112 14.42 4.29 4.09
C ASP A 112 15.92 4.09 4.36
N GLY A 113 16.36 2.85 4.57
CA GLY A 113 17.75 2.44 4.71
C GLY A 113 18.30 2.55 6.14
N ASP A 114 17.44 2.70 7.15
CA ASP A 114 17.84 2.77 8.56
C ASP A 114 18.05 1.40 9.24
N ASN A 115 17.84 0.31 8.48
CA ASN A 115 17.90 -1.09 8.88
C ASN A 115 16.87 -1.50 9.94
N ARG A 116 15.75 -0.80 10.05
CA ARG A 116 14.67 -1.10 10.98
C ARG A 116 13.31 -0.96 10.30
N CYS A 117 12.28 -1.59 10.86
CA CYS A 117 10.91 -1.19 10.55
C CYS A 117 10.39 -0.33 11.68
N THR A 118 10.26 0.97 11.42
CA THR A 118 9.78 1.91 12.44
C THR A 118 8.36 2.37 12.12
N HIS A 119 7.56 2.55 13.16
CA HIS A 119 6.22 3.14 13.02
C HIS A 119 6.26 4.63 12.65
N THR A 120 7.45 5.23 12.64
CA THR A 120 7.68 6.62 12.24
C THR A 120 7.98 6.77 10.75
N SER A 121 8.42 5.69 10.10
CA SER A 121 8.71 5.70 8.67
C SER A 121 7.45 5.50 7.85
N LEU A 122 7.29 6.35 6.83
CA LEU A 122 6.21 6.21 5.84
C LEU A 122 6.62 5.30 4.68
N LYS A 123 7.90 4.91 4.61
CA LYS A 123 8.48 4.11 3.53
C LYS A 123 8.62 2.64 3.91
N ASP A 124 8.78 2.35 5.19
CA ASP A 124 8.85 0.98 5.70
C ASP A 124 7.52 0.26 5.50
N MET A 125 7.64 -0.99 5.06
CA MET A 125 6.52 -1.86 4.76
C MET A 125 6.59 -3.11 5.62
N VAL A 126 5.42 -3.59 6.03
CA VAL A 126 5.27 -4.82 6.80
C VAL A 126 4.45 -5.79 5.97
N VAL A 127 5.04 -6.95 5.71
CA VAL A 127 4.42 -8.02 4.94
C VAL A 127 3.83 -9.05 5.90
N GLN A 128 2.52 -9.23 5.88
CA GLN A 128 1.91 -10.40 6.50
C GLN A 128 1.76 -11.48 5.42
N ALA A 129 2.32 -12.65 5.69
CA ALA A 129 2.23 -13.78 4.78
C ALA A 129 1.69 -15.04 5.48
N ALA A 130 0.99 -15.88 4.73
CA ALA A 130 0.53 -17.19 5.20
C ALA A 130 0.51 -18.17 4.03
N GLY A 131 0.85 -19.43 4.30
CA GLY A 131 0.69 -20.52 3.36
C GLY A 131 -0.60 -21.29 3.60
N TYR A 132 -1.23 -21.75 2.52
CA TYR A 132 -2.35 -22.68 2.55
C TYR A 132 -2.01 -23.97 1.80
N HIS A 133 -2.24 -25.09 2.47
CA HIS A 133 -2.22 -26.42 1.90
C HIS A 133 -3.42 -27.20 2.47
N PRO A 134 -4.24 -27.89 1.65
CA PRO A 134 -5.40 -28.64 2.14
C PRO A 134 -5.00 -29.80 3.07
N ASP A 135 -3.86 -30.45 2.78
CA ASP A 135 -3.33 -31.55 3.58
C ASP A 135 -2.04 -31.14 4.32
N VAL A 136 -2.16 -30.61 5.54
CA VAL A 136 -0.98 -30.30 6.37
C VAL A 136 -0.67 -31.52 7.24
N THR A 137 0.22 -32.37 6.73
CA THR A 137 0.62 -33.59 7.42
C THR A 137 1.93 -33.46 8.17
N GLU A 138 2.75 -32.45 7.84
CA GLU A 138 4.06 -32.24 8.43
C GLU A 138 3.99 -31.27 9.61
N ALA A 139 4.58 -31.65 10.74
CA ALA A 139 4.76 -30.73 11.87
C ALA A 139 5.85 -29.68 11.60
N ASP A 140 6.76 -29.94 10.66
CA ASP A 140 7.82 -29.03 10.25
C ASP A 140 7.39 -28.21 9.03
N ASN A 141 7.33 -26.88 9.20
CA ASN A 141 6.92 -25.96 8.14
C ASN A 141 7.82 -26.03 6.90
N LYS A 142 9.12 -26.34 7.07
CA LYS A 142 10.04 -26.45 5.93
C LYS A 142 9.70 -27.64 5.06
N LYS A 143 9.42 -28.80 5.67
CA LYS A 143 8.97 -30.00 4.95
C LYS A 143 7.58 -29.82 4.35
N GLN A 144 6.69 -29.10 5.03
CA GLN A 144 5.40 -28.77 4.46
C GLN A 144 5.54 -27.88 3.21
N ALA A 145 6.52 -26.96 3.21
CA ALA A 145 6.78 -26.08 2.07
C ALA A 145 7.27 -26.83 0.83
N GLU A 146 7.95 -27.97 0.99
CA GLU A 146 8.41 -28.83 -0.10
C GLU A 146 7.26 -29.42 -0.93
N LYS A 147 6.04 -29.53 -0.37
CA LYS A 147 4.85 -30.02 -1.09
C LYS A 147 4.20 -28.96 -1.99
N GLY A 148 4.72 -27.73 -1.96
CA GLY A 148 4.15 -26.58 -2.64
C GLY A 148 2.85 -26.10 -1.98
N TYR A 149 2.54 -24.81 -2.01
CA TYR A 149 1.42 -24.25 -1.27
C TYR A 149 0.89 -22.97 -1.93
N LEU A 150 -0.33 -22.57 -1.59
CA LEU A 150 -0.81 -21.23 -1.94
C LEU A 150 -0.29 -20.22 -0.94
N LEU A 151 0.53 -19.30 -1.42
CA LEU A 151 1.06 -18.19 -0.65
C LEU A 151 0.12 -16.99 -0.76
N GLY A 152 -0.41 -16.58 0.38
CA GLY A 152 -1.14 -15.35 0.53
C GLY A 152 -0.27 -14.26 1.16
N ILE A 153 -0.28 -13.06 0.58
CA ILE A 153 0.51 -11.91 1.01
C ILE A 153 -0.39 -10.68 1.16
N ARG A 154 -0.19 -9.93 2.24
CA ARG A 154 -0.70 -8.57 2.41
C ARG A 154 0.41 -7.64 2.85
N VAL A 155 0.38 -6.42 2.34
CA VAL A 155 1.35 -5.39 2.70
C VAL A 155 0.67 -4.24 3.40
N TYR A 156 1.21 -3.90 4.56
CA TYR A 156 0.82 -2.76 5.39
C TYR A 156 1.97 -1.78 5.46
N ARG A 157 1.66 -0.53 5.83
CA ARG A 157 2.69 0.45 6.19
C ARG A 157 3.13 0.20 7.62
N ALA A 158 4.41 0.38 7.91
CA ALA A 158 4.92 0.22 9.28
C ALA A 158 4.30 1.21 10.26
N ASP A 159 3.98 2.44 9.82
CA ASP A 159 3.29 3.46 10.62
C ASP A 159 1.85 3.11 11.01
N ALA A 160 1.29 2.03 10.48
CA ALA A 160 0.03 1.48 10.97
C ALA A 160 0.19 0.65 12.25
N PHE A 161 1.41 0.36 12.72
CA PHE A 161 1.63 -0.46 13.91
C PHE A 161 2.01 0.40 15.13
N THR A 162 1.25 1.48 15.38
CA THR A 162 1.53 2.42 16.48
C THR A 162 0.82 2.07 17.78
N SER A 163 -0.23 1.25 17.76
CA SER A 163 -0.98 0.88 18.97
C SER A 163 -1.80 -0.41 18.81
N ASP A 164 -1.92 -1.18 19.90
CA ASP A 164 -2.67 -2.44 19.95
C ASP A 164 -4.17 -2.29 19.66
N THR A 165 -4.68 -1.06 19.67
CA THR A 165 -6.09 -0.72 19.43
C THR A 165 -6.46 -0.56 17.96
N GLN A 166 -5.51 -0.71 17.04
CA GLN A 166 -5.77 -0.64 15.60
C GLN A 166 -6.42 -1.94 15.10
N GLU A 167 -7.49 -1.79 14.32
CA GLU A 167 -8.21 -2.92 13.73
C GLU A 167 -7.78 -3.09 12.28
N PHE A 168 -7.00 -4.12 11.97
CA PHE A 168 -6.60 -4.40 10.60
C PHE A 168 -7.72 -5.18 9.89
N LEU A 169 -7.99 -4.85 8.61
CA LEU A 169 -9.00 -5.58 7.85
C LEU A 169 -8.59 -7.06 7.65
N LYS A 170 -9.53 -7.97 7.92
CA LYS A 170 -9.36 -9.43 7.79
C LYS A 170 -9.25 -9.88 6.32
N GLY A 171 -8.81 -11.14 6.17
CA GLY A 171 -8.68 -11.97 4.97
C GLY A 171 -7.73 -11.53 3.85
N ILE A 172 -6.86 -12.46 3.42
CA ILE A 172 -5.86 -12.24 2.36
C ILE A 172 -6.58 -12.13 1.03
N ASP A 173 -7.76 -12.74 0.95
CA ASP A 173 -8.61 -12.78 -0.23
C ASP A 173 -10.03 -12.24 0.03
N SER A 174 -10.29 -11.60 1.17
CA SER A 174 -11.58 -10.93 1.44
C SER A 174 -11.58 -9.47 0.99
N GLU A 175 -12.77 -8.88 0.85
CA GLU A 175 -12.93 -7.50 0.35
C GLU A 175 -12.20 -6.44 1.20
N GLY A 176 -11.65 -5.43 0.53
CA GLY A 176 -11.06 -4.23 1.14
C GLY A 176 -9.54 -4.11 0.99
N THR A 177 -9.08 -3.50 -0.10
CA THR A 177 -7.77 -2.86 -0.23
C THR A 177 -7.89 -1.36 0.05
N ALA A 178 -6.78 -0.71 0.40
CA ALA A 178 -6.78 0.74 0.63
C ALA A 178 -7.35 1.46 -0.60
N ALA A 179 -8.39 2.29 -0.38
CA ALA A 179 -8.99 3.06 -1.46
C ALA A 179 -7.95 4.00 -2.09
N SER A 180 -8.02 4.19 -3.42
CA SER A 180 -7.18 5.13 -4.19
C SER A 180 -7.38 6.61 -3.79
N PHE A 181 -8.29 6.87 -2.86
CA PHE A 181 -8.51 8.17 -2.24
C PHE A 181 -8.65 8.01 -0.71
N ALA A 182 -7.58 8.31 0.02
CA ALA A 182 -7.61 8.52 1.47
C ALA A 182 -8.25 9.87 1.83
N GLY A 183 -9.52 10.07 1.45
CA GLY A 183 -10.35 11.21 1.88
C GLY A 183 -11.04 11.01 3.22
N GLY A 184 -10.62 10.01 4.00
CA GLY A 184 -11.18 9.72 5.31
C GLY A 184 -10.50 10.56 6.39
N THR A 185 -11.30 11.17 7.25
CA THR A 185 -10.94 12.06 8.37
C THR A 185 -10.07 11.43 9.48
N GLY A 186 -9.36 10.32 9.23
CA GLY A 186 -8.65 9.58 10.28
C GLY A 186 -9.57 8.97 11.34
N LEU A 187 -10.90 9.05 11.16
CA LEU A 187 -11.90 8.54 12.11
C LEU A 187 -12.17 7.04 11.97
N ASN A 188 -11.68 6.41 10.88
CA ASN A 188 -11.79 4.97 10.70
C ASN A 188 -10.57 4.30 11.34
N LYS A 189 -10.79 3.61 12.48
CA LYS A 189 -9.79 2.76 13.16
C LYS A 189 -9.37 1.52 12.35
N LYS A 190 -9.91 1.37 11.14
CA LYS A 190 -9.67 0.23 10.26
C LYS A 190 -8.50 0.51 9.33
N VAL A 191 -7.45 -0.30 9.42
CA VAL A 191 -6.28 -0.23 8.55
C VAL A 191 -6.42 -1.25 7.42
N PRO A 192 -6.72 -0.80 6.19
CA PRO A 192 -6.69 -1.68 5.03
C PRO A 192 -5.23 -1.94 4.60
N PRO A 193 -4.92 -3.12 4.05
CA PRO A 193 -3.64 -3.34 3.39
C PRO A 193 -3.55 -2.50 2.11
N LEU A 194 -2.33 -2.08 1.78
CA LEU A 194 -2.03 -1.38 0.53
C LEU A 194 -2.09 -2.32 -0.67
N VAL A 195 -1.63 -3.57 -0.49
CA VAL A 195 -1.59 -4.61 -1.52
C VAL A 195 -2.00 -5.93 -0.90
N LYS A 196 -2.75 -6.71 -1.67
CA LYS A 196 -3.03 -8.14 -1.42
C LYS A 196 -2.58 -8.91 -2.65
N MET A 197 -1.97 -10.06 -2.45
CA MET A 197 -1.50 -10.93 -3.53
C MET A 197 -1.63 -12.39 -3.09
N THR A 198 -2.16 -13.22 -3.96
CA THR A 198 -2.18 -14.67 -3.78
C THR A 198 -1.45 -15.30 -4.95
N THR A 199 -0.54 -16.23 -4.68
CA THR A 199 0.25 -16.92 -5.69
C THR A 199 0.54 -18.34 -5.23
N GLU A 200 0.77 -19.24 -6.18
CA GLU A 200 1.31 -20.55 -5.88
C GLU A 200 2.83 -20.49 -5.69
N ILE A 201 3.31 -21.31 -4.74
CA ILE A 201 4.68 -21.77 -4.62
C ILE A 201 4.68 -23.26 -4.98
N ALA A 202 5.33 -23.60 -6.08
CA ALA A 202 5.42 -24.97 -6.57
C ALA A 202 6.35 -25.80 -5.68
N ALA A 203 6.11 -27.10 -5.61
CA ALA A 203 7.07 -28.07 -5.07
C ALA A 203 8.23 -28.19 -6.06
N GLU A 204 9.44 -27.98 -5.58
CA GLU A 204 10.66 -28.25 -6.34
C GLU A 204 11.31 -29.51 -5.75
N GLY A 205 11.17 -30.67 -6.42
CA GLY A 205 11.64 -31.93 -5.87
C GLY A 205 11.18 -33.18 -6.63
N GLU A 206 11.21 -34.33 -5.93
CA GLU A 206 10.91 -35.67 -6.48
C GLU A 206 9.44 -35.83 -6.93
N GLU A 207 8.52 -35.11 -6.29
CA GLU A 207 7.12 -35.00 -6.72
C GLU A 207 6.79 -33.53 -7.05
N PRO A 208 6.96 -33.11 -8.31
CA PRO A 208 6.65 -31.74 -8.71
C PRO A 208 5.14 -31.50 -8.63
N THR A 209 4.75 -30.27 -8.29
CA THR A 209 3.33 -29.89 -8.24
C THR A 209 2.64 -30.14 -9.57
N SER A 210 1.61 -30.98 -9.55
CA SER A 210 0.75 -31.22 -10.70
C SER A 210 -0.34 -30.15 -10.81
N PHE A 211 -0.98 -30.08 -11.98
CA PHE A 211 -2.14 -29.22 -12.17
C PHE A 211 -3.29 -29.58 -11.21
N THR A 212 -3.46 -30.86 -10.89
CA THR A 212 -4.50 -31.33 -9.97
C THR A 212 -4.25 -30.79 -8.56
N ASP A 213 -2.99 -30.79 -8.09
CA ASP A 213 -2.64 -30.24 -6.77
C ASP A 213 -2.93 -28.74 -6.69
N LEU A 214 -2.56 -28.00 -7.74
CA LEU A 214 -2.88 -26.57 -7.86
C LEU A 214 -4.40 -26.36 -7.83
N CYS A 215 -5.13 -27.11 -8.65
CA CYS A 215 -6.58 -26.98 -8.77
C CYS A 215 -7.28 -27.27 -7.43
N GLN A 216 -6.87 -28.32 -6.72
CA GLN A 216 -7.38 -28.64 -5.38
C GLN A 216 -7.11 -27.52 -4.37
N ARG A 217 -5.91 -26.92 -4.40
CA ARG A 217 -5.58 -25.78 -3.55
C ARG A 217 -6.43 -24.55 -3.88
N ILE A 218 -6.63 -24.23 -5.15
CA ILE A 218 -7.46 -23.08 -5.58
C ILE A 218 -8.94 -23.30 -5.24
N ALA A 219 -9.43 -24.54 -5.39
CA ALA A 219 -10.80 -24.90 -5.06
C ALA A 219 -11.14 -24.68 -3.57
N GLY A 220 -10.13 -24.72 -2.69
CA GLY A 220 -10.29 -24.42 -1.27
C GLY A 220 -11.27 -25.38 -0.59
N ASP A 221 -12.43 -24.87 -0.13
CA ASP A 221 -13.49 -25.68 0.50
C ASP A 221 -14.68 -25.95 -0.45
N ASP A 222 -14.64 -25.49 -1.70
CA ASP A 222 -15.72 -25.71 -2.66
C ASP A 222 -15.66 -27.13 -3.24
N ALA A 223 -16.51 -28.02 -2.72
CA ALA A 223 -16.62 -29.40 -3.18
C ALA A 223 -16.91 -29.52 -4.69
N ALA A 224 -17.74 -28.63 -5.25
CA ALA A 224 -18.05 -28.65 -6.67
C ALA A 224 -16.88 -28.15 -7.54
N ALA A 225 -16.00 -27.29 -6.99
CA ALA A 225 -14.74 -26.94 -7.63
C ALA A 225 -13.73 -28.10 -7.58
N LYS A 226 -13.63 -28.82 -6.46
CA LYS A 226 -12.76 -30.00 -6.33
C LYS A 226 -13.11 -31.12 -7.30
N ASP A 227 -14.40 -31.41 -7.49
CA ASP A 227 -14.87 -32.44 -8.43
C ASP A 227 -14.54 -32.11 -9.90
N ARG A 228 -14.37 -30.83 -10.23
CA ARG A 228 -13.92 -30.37 -11.55
C ARG A 228 -12.40 -30.49 -11.75
N CYS A 229 -11.63 -30.59 -10.67
CA CYS A 229 -10.18 -30.77 -10.72
C CYS A 229 -9.75 -32.21 -11.02
N ASN A 230 -10.68 -33.17 -10.88
CA ASN A 230 -10.43 -34.61 -11.02
C ASN A 230 -11.00 -35.20 -12.33
N GLN A 231 -11.58 -34.36 -13.21
CA GLN A 231 -12.09 -34.73 -14.54
C GLN A 231 -11.10 -34.35 -15.63
#